data_AF-A0A5A5RC74-F1
#
_entry.id   AF-A0A5A5RC74-F1
#
_cell.length_a   1.000
_cell.length_b   1.000
_cell.length_c   1.000
_cell.angle_alpha   90.00
_cell.angle_beta   90.00
_cell.angle_gamma   90.00
#
_symmetry.space_group_name_H-M   'P 1'
#
loop_
_entity.id
_entity.type
_entity.pdbx_description
1 polymer ?
#
loop_
_entity_poly.entity_id
_entity_poly.type
_entity_poly.pdbx_seq_one_letter_code
_entity_poly.pdbx_strand_id
1 'polypeptide(L)'
;MSAEEREKFPPLCPDFVIELRSRTDSLTSLQDKMREYLASGLRLGWLINPQQQQVEIYRLNSDGEIINLPAILSGEDVLPGFVLNLT
;
A
#
# COMPACT_ATOMS: atom_id res chain seq x y z
N MET A 1 21.27 14.09 1.87
CA MET A 1 21.56 12.66 1.69
C MET A 1 22.76 12.54 0.78
N SER A 2 23.82 11.88 1.25
CA SER A 2 24.99 11.54 0.44
C SER A 2 24.64 10.42 -0.57
N ALA A 3 25.53 10.16 -1.54
CA ALA A 3 25.34 9.07 -2.48
C ALA A 3 25.32 7.68 -1.80
N GLU A 4 26.12 7.48 -0.74
CA GLU A 4 26.17 6.24 0.03
C GLU A 4 24.90 5.99 0.88
N GLU A 5 24.23 7.06 1.34
CA GLU A 5 22.94 6.97 2.03
C GLU A 5 21.78 6.63 1.09
N ARG A 6 21.95 6.83 -0.22
CA ARG A 6 20.97 6.44 -1.26
C ARG A 6 21.10 4.98 -1.70
N GLU A 7 22.26 4.36 -1.49
CA GLU A 7 22.50 2.92 -1.76
C GLU A 7 22.02 2.02 -0.61
N LYS A 8 21.83 2.58 0.59
CA LYS A 8 21.26 1.87 1.75
C LYS A 8 19.77 2.14 1.85
N PHE A 9 19.04 1.29 2.59
CA PHE A 9 17.63 1.53 2.89
C PHE A 9 17.48 2.89 3.57
N PRO A 10 16.89 3.89 2.89
CA PRO A 10 16.77 5.20 3.48
C PRO A 10 15.73 5.14 4.61
N PRO A 11 15.95 5.81 5.75
CA PRO A 11 15.00 5.85 6.86
C PRO A 11 13.85 6.82 6.53
N LEU A 12 13.20 6.60 5.38
CA LEU A 12 12.12 7.44 4.86
C LEU A 12 10.84 6.61 4.82
N CYS A 13 9.76 7.18 5.34
CA CYS A 13 8.44 6.65 5.09
C CYS A 13 8.08 6.94 3.62
N PRO A 14 7.71 5.94 2.82
CA PRO A 14 7.25 6.18 1.45
C PRO A 14 5.91 6.92 1.46
N ASP A 15 5.67 7.75 0.45
CA ASP A 15 4.36 8.36 0.23
C ASP A 15 3.30 7.33 -0.23
N PHE A 16 3.74 6.30 -0.97
CA PHE A 16 2.87 5.26 -1.54
C PHE A 16 3.47 3.85 -1.42
N VAL A 17 2.65 2.86 -1.05
CA VAL A 17 3.03 1.44 -0.95
C VAL A 17 1.98 0.53 -1.58
N ILE A 18 2.43 -0.54 -2.24
CA ILE A 18 1.59 -1.66 -2.64
C ILE A 18 2.14 -2.93 -1.99
N GLU A 19 1.29 -3.65 -1.26
CA GLU A 19 1.54 -4.99 -0.76
C GLU A 19 0.66 -5.97 -1.51
N LEU A 20 1.25 -7.03 -2.06
CA LEU A 20 0.53 -8.11 -2.73
C LEU A 20 0.60 -9.35 -1.86
N ARG A 21 -0.55 -9.82 -1.37
CA ARG A 21 -0.62 -11.01 -0.53
C ARG A 21 -0.31 -12.27 -1.34
N SER A 22 0.78 -12.96 -0.97
CA SER A 22 1.07 -14.30 -1.49
C SER A 22 0.22 -15.37 -0.81
N ARG A 23 0.23 -16.59 -1.36
CA ARG A 23 -0.58 -17.70 -0.82
C ARG A 23 -0.17 -18.13 0.60
N THR A 24 1.08 -17.89 0.98
CA THR A 24 1.64 -18.28 2.27
C THR A 24 1.56 -17.16 3.31
N ASP A 25 1.24 -15.94 2.88
CA ASP A 25 1.22 -14.80 3.80
C ASP A 25 -0.04 -14.80 4.66
N SER A 26 0.18 -14.50 5.94
CA SER A 26 -0.90 -14.17 6.85
C SER A 26 -1.49 -12.81 6.49
N LEU A 27 -2.82 -12.76 6.36
CA LEU A 27 -3.53 -11.50 6.13
C LEU A 27 -3.29 -10.52 7.28
N THR A 28 -3.38 -11.00 8.53
CA THR A 28 -3.27 -10.14 9.71
C THR A 28 -1.89 -9.49 9.78
N SER A 29 -0.83 -10.24 9.48
CA SER A 29 0.54 -9.72 9.47
C SER A 29 0.75 -8.64 8.41
N LEU A 30 0.11 -8.77 7.24
CA LEU A 30 0.16 -7.72 6.22
C LEU A 30 -0.64 -6.48 6.64
N GLN A 31 -1.80 -6.67 7.26
CA GLN A 31 -2.59 -5.55 7.80
C GLN A 31 -1.85 -4.82 8.94
N ASP A 32 -1.14 -5.55 9.81
CA ASP A 32 -0.26 -4.98 10.83
C ASP A 32 0.83 -4.12 10.18
N LYS A 33 1.49 -4.64 9.14
CA LYS A 33 2.50 -3.91 8.37
C LYS A 33 1.94 -2.64 7.72
N MET A 34 0.73 -2.69 7.16
CA MET A 34 0.06 -1.50 6.61
C MET A 34 -0.23 -0.45 7.69
N ARG A 35 -0.61 -0.87 8.90
CA ARG A 35 -0.78 0.04 10.05
C ARG A 35 0.54 0.67 10.49
N GLU A 36 1.65 -0.08 10.49
CA GLU A 36 2.99 0.46 10.76
C GLU A 36 3.40 1.53 9.75
N TYR A 37 3.10 1.31 8.46
CA TYR A 37 3.34 2.31 7.42
C TYR A 37 2.49 3.57 7.64
N LEU A 38 1.20 3.44 7.93
CA LEU A 38 0.34 4.58 8.26
C LEU A 38 0.85 5.35 9.48
N ALA A 39 1.24 4.65 10.54
CA ALA A 39 1.81 5.27 11.74
C ALA A 39 3.13 6.01 11.46
N SER A 40 3.84 5.61 10.40
CA SER A 40 5.09 6.24 9.96
C SER A 40 4.89 7.41 8.99
N GLY A 41 3.66 7.71 8.59
CA GLY A 41 3.32 8.84 7.72
C GLY A 41 2.97 8.47 6.26
N LEU A 42 2.68 7.20 5.96
CA LEU A 42 2.21 6.78 4.64
C LEU A 42 0.96 7.58 4.24
N ARG A 43 0.92 8.07 2.99
CA ARG A 43 -0.23 8.82 2.48
C ARG A 43 -1.26 7.91 1.81
N LEU A 44 -0.80 6.94 1.01
CA LEU A 44 -1.66 5.98 0.32
C LEU A 44 -1.04 4.57 0.32
N GLY A 45 -1.83 3.55 0.63
CA GLY A 45 -1.38 2.17 0.64
C GLY A 45 -2.41 1.21 0.06
N TRP A 46 -2.00 0.25 -0.75
CA TRP A 46 -2.88 -0.81 -1.23
C TRP A 46 -2.41 -2.17 -0.74
N LEU A 47 -3.30 -2.92 -0.08
CA LEU A 47 -3.10 -4.33 0.19
C LEU A 47 -3.99 -5.15 -0.76
N ILE A 48 -3.37 -5.72 -1.79
CA ILE A 48 -4.07 -6.55 -2.78
C ILE A 48 -4.11 -7.97 -2.26
N ASN A 49 -5.31 -8.53 -2.13
CA ASN A 49 -5.57 -9.87 -1.63
C ASN A 49 -6.31 -10.70 -2.69
N PRO A 50 -5.57 -11.35 -3.61
CA PRO A 50 -6.17 -12.18 -4.66
C PRO A 50 -6.94 -13.38 -4.11
N GLN A 51 -6.60 -13.88 -2.92
CA GLN A 51 -7.26 -15.03 -2.32
C GLN A 51 -8.70 -14.72 -1.90
N GLN A 52 -8.96 -13.48 -1.47
CA GLN A 52 -10.30 -12.99 -1.16
C GLN A 52 -10.90 -12.11 -2.26
N GLN A 53 -10.19 -11.94 -3.38
CA GLN A 53 -10.60 -11.08 -4.50
C GLN A 53 -10.91 -9.65 -4.03
N GLN A 54 -10.03 -9.08 -3.22
CA GLN A 54 -10.22 -7.78 -2.59
C GLN A 54 -8.94 -6.94 -2.61
N VAL A 55 -9.12 -5.63 -2.52
CA VAL A 55 -8.06 -4.67 -2.22
C VAL A 55 -8.49 -3.83 -1.03
N GLU A 56 -7.62 -3.72 -0.05
CA GLU A 56 -7.77 -2.77 1.05
C GLU A 56 -6.95 -1.52 0.74
N ILE A 57 -7.57 -0.35 0.79
CA ILE A 57 -6.98 0.96 0.55
C ILE A 57 -6.82 1.67 1.89
N TYR A 58 -5.58 2.04 2.20
CA TYR A 58 -5.17 2.71 3.42
C TYR A 58 -4.84 4.17 3.09
N ARG A 59 -5.45 5.10 3.83
CA ARG A 59 -5.19 6.54 3.73
C ARG A 59 -4.99 7.12 5.12
N LEU A 60 -4.22 8.20 5.23
CA LEU A 60 -4.04 8.90 6.49
C LEU A 60 -5.40 9.39 7.02
N ASN A 61 -5.72 9.08 8.29
CA ASN A 61 -6.96 9.44 8.97
C ASN A 61 -8.25 8.79 8.40
N SER A 62 -8.14 7.64 7.72
CA SER A 62 -9.29 6.86 7.25
C SER A 62 -9.26 5.46 7.88
N ASP A 63 -10.43 4.88 8.15
CA ASP A 63 -10.56 3.53 8.73
C ASP A 63 -10.25 2.37 7.75
N GLY A 64 -9.57 2.67 6.63
CA GLY A 64 -9.39 1.76 5.50
C GLY A 64 -10.67 1.60 4.66
N GLU A 65 -10.49 1.35 3.37
CA GLU A 65 -11.58 1.10 2.41
C GLU A 65 -11.35 -0.27 1.75
N ILE A 66 -12.38 -1.10 1.61
CA ILE A 66 -12.26 -2.40 0.95
C ILE A 66 -13.05 -2.38 -0.36
N ILE A 67 -12.38 -2.74 -1.45
CA ILE A 67 -12.97 -2.86 -2.78
C ILE A 67 -12.82 -4.31 -3.26
N ASN A 68 -13.86 -4.86 -3.87
CA ASN A 68 -13.78 -6.19 -4.49
C ASN A 68 -13.17 -6.09 -5.90
N LEU A 69 -12.41 -7.10 -6.31
CA LEU A 69 -11.91 -7.26 -7.67
C LEU A 69 -13.03 -7.75 -8.62
N PRO A 70 -13.01 -7.37 -9.90
CA PRO A 70 -12.02 -6.51 -10.55
C PRO A 70 -12.19 -5.03 -10.18
N ALA A 71 -11.08 -4.30 -10.13
CA ALA A 71 -11.07 -2.89 -9.71
C ALA A 71 -10.08 -2.06 -10.51
N ILE A 72 -10.41 -0.78 -10.69
CA ILE A 72 -9.49 0.23 -11.21
C ILE A 72 -9.16 1.17 -10.05
N LEU A 73 -7.89 1.22 -9.67
CA LEU A 73 -7.40 2.05 -8.57
C LEU A 73 -6.66 3.27 -9.11
N SER A 74 -6.91 4.44 -8.53
CA SER A 74 -6.17 5.66 -8.84
C SER A 74 -5.12 5.93 -7.77
N GLY A 75 -3.94 6.41 -8.17
CA GLY A 75 -2.91 6.93 -7.26
C GLY A 75 -3.28 8.22 -6.52
N GLU A 76 -4.47 8.77 -6.77
CA GLU A 76 -5.01 9.96 -6.11
C GLU A 76 -4.06 11.18 -6.22
N ASP A 77 -4.02 12.02 -5.20
CA ASP A 77 -3.09 13.15 -5.08
C ASP A 77 -1.66 12.72 -4.71
N VAL A 78 -1.46 11.45 -4.36
CA VAL A 78 -0.14 10.89 -4.01
C VAL A 78 0.67 10.56 -5.25
N LEU A 79 0.05 9.92 -6.25
CA LEU A 79 0.62 9.63 -7.57
C LEU A 79 -0.35 10.12 -8.67
N PRO A 80 -0.36 11.43 -8.97
CA PRO A 80 -1.30 12.00 -9.92
C PRO A 80 -1.23 11.35 -11.31
N GLY A 81 -2.38 10.95 -11.84
CA GLY A 81 -2.50 10.32 -13.15
C GLY A 81 -2.11 8.84 -13.19
N PHE A 82 -1.62 8.26 -12.09
CA PHE A 82 -1.39 6.83 -11.99
C PHE A 82 -2.72 6.07 -11.84
N VAL A 83 -2.88 5.02 -12.62
CA VAL A 83 -4.04 4.13 -12.59
C VAL A 83 -3.56 2.70 -12.69
N LEU A 84 -4.05 1.84 -11.80
CA LEU A 84 -3.79 0.40 -11.83
C LEU A 84 -5.10 -0.35 -12.10
N ASN A 85 -5.12 -1.12 -13.18
CA ASN A 85 -6.23 -2.00 -13.51
C ASN A 85 -5.94 -3.41 -12.98
N LEU A 86 -6.79 -3.88 -12.07
CA LEU A 86 -6.73 -5.21 -11.46
C LEU A 86 -7.91 -6.02 -11.99
N THR A 87 -7.64 -6.77 -13.07
CA THR A 87 -8.59 -7.65 -13.76
C THR A 87 -8.52 -9.09 -13.30
#